data_AF-A0A6M8W5A1-F1
#
_entry.id   AF-A0A6M8W5A1-F1
#
_cell.length_a   1.000
_cell.length_b   1.000
_cell.length_c   1.000
_cell.angle_alpha   90.00
_cell.angle_beta   90.00
_cell.angle_gamma   90.00
#
_symmetry.space_group_name_H-M   'P 1'
#
loop_
_entity.id
_entity.type
_entity.pdbx_description
1 polymer ?
#
loop_
_entity_poly.entity_id
_entity_poly.type
_entity_poly.pdbx_seq_one_letter_code
_entity_poly.pdbx_strand_id
1 'polypeptide(L)'
;MAAAVEERASVVVRFAGDSGDGIQLAGTQFADTSAIAGNDFATFPDFPAEIRAPAGTIAGVSAFQIQLSRGHAWTHGDAPEVLVAMNPAALRANVSALKPGGTVVLNTSGFTDKNLTKAGYAQDPRTTGELDDYRVVEVDAAGMTEAALADLELGHGAKQKHKNFFMLGLVYWLFQRDPKSTLAWIEKKFAKHDPLVSEANIRALKAGYHYGETTELSVPQRVVAAAPHEPGLYRRVSGNEAIALGMLAAAERAGLELVLASYPITPASDILHTLARYNTYGVRTLQMEDEIAAIGAAIGAAYAGGFGATTTSGPGMDLKAEALGLAVSLELPLLVVDVQRGGPSTGLPTKTEQSDLLQACYGRHGEAPVPVLAPDSPGDCFWTVIEAARIATRFMTPVIVLSDAYIANGTEPWNVPSLDLIPSIPVQFATEPEGFQPFARNADGARPWALPGTPGLEHRIGGLEKSAGSGNVSYDSLNHERMTRARAEKVQRVADTYAPCEVFGDHDGDLLVVSWGGTLGAVREAVLQARGAGAQHVGHLHLRHLNPLPNDLGEILTRYRRVLAPELNSGQLAQLLRARYLIDVQTYSKMQGQPFYVHELLAAINAQLEISP
;
A
#
# COMPACT_ATOMS: atom_id res chain seq x y z
N MET A 1 15.93 -36.56 19.05
CA MET A 1 15.56 -35.60 20.15
C MET A 1 14.64 -34.54 19.56
N ALA A 2 13.62 -34.05 20.28
CA ALA A 2 12.72 -33.03 19.72
C ALA A 2 13.50 -31.75 19.35
N ALA A 3 13.15 -31.11 18.22
CA ALA A 3 13.77 -29.85 17.82
C ALA A 3 13.61 -28.80 18.93
N ALA A 4 14.66 -28.01 19.18
CA ALA A 4 14.59 -26.94 20.17
C ALA A 4 13.50 -25.92 19.79
N VAL A 5 12.70 -25.47 20.75
CA VAL A 5 11.67 -24.45 20.53
C VAL A 5 12.16 -23.12 21.07
N GLU A 6 12.20 -22.10 20.23
CA GLU A 6 12.54 -20.72 20.58
C GLU A 6 11.27 -19.86 20.57
N GLU A 7 10.86 -19.37 21.74
CA GLU A 7 9.83 -18.34 21.82
C GLU A 7 10.41 -16.98 21.38
N ARG A 8 9.68 -16.28 20.52
CA ARG A 8 10.08 -14.99 19.96
C ARG A 8 8.96 -13.96 20.15
N ALA A 9 9.35 -12.72 20.44
CA ALA A 9 8.41 -11.60 20.45
C ALA A 9 7.96 -11.22 19.04
N SER A 10 8.89 -11.27 18.09
CA SER A 10 8.65 -11.14 16.66
C SER A 10 9.65 -11.97 15.87
N VAL A 11 9.33 -12.25 14.62
CA VAL A 11 10.24 -12.94 13.68
C VAL A 11 9.97 -12.47 12.26
N VAL A 12 11.03 -12.31 11.48
CA VAL A 12 10.94 -11.90 10.07
C VAL A 12 11.31 -13.07 9.18
N VAL A 13 10.43 -13.40 8.24
CA VAL A 13 10.60 -14.51 7.29
C VAL A 13 10.58 -13.96 5.88
N ARG A 14 11.53 -14.37 5.04
CA ARG A 14 11.58 -14.00 3.63
C ARG A 14 11.56 -15.25 2.76
N PHE A 15 10.59 -15.33 1.86
CA PHE A 15 10.57 -16.31 0.77
C PHE A 15 11.16 -15.65 -0.47
N ALA A 16 12.02 -16.36 -1.20
CA ALA A 16 12.66 -15.86 -2.41
C ALA A 16 12.83 -16.96 -3.46
N GLY A 17 12.55 -16.63 -4.72
CA GLY A 17 12.63 -17.54 -5.86
C GLY A 17 12.43 -16.81 -7.18
N ASP A 18 12.35 -17.55 -8.29
CA ASP A 18 12.07 -16.93 -9.57
C ASP A 18 10.62 -16.46 -9.66
N SER A 19 10.37 -15.42 -10.45
CA SER A 19 9.00 -15.07 -10.84
C SER A 19 8.32 -16.26 -11.53
N GLY A 20 7.21 -16.71 -10.94
CA GLY A 20 6.50 -17.92 -11.37
C GLY A 20 6.70 -19.14 -10.47
N ASP A 21 7.67 -19.15 -9.55
CA ASP A 21 7.84 -20.22 -8.54
C ASP A 21 6.75 -20.18 -7.44
N GLY A 22 5.79 -19.26 -7.51
CA GLY A 22 4.69 -19.17 -6.55
C GLY A 22 5.10 -18.62 -5.17
N ILE A 23 6.17 -17.82 -5.11
CA ILE A 23 6.68 -17.19 -3.87
C ILE A 23 5.63 -16.32 -3.18
N GLN A 24 4.96 -15.47 -3.96
CA GLN A 24 3.88 -14.60 -3.47
C GLN A 24 2.72 -15.41 -2.88
N LEU A 25 2.39 -16.54 -3.53
CA LEU A 25 1.34 -17.45 -3.06
C LEU A 25 1.73 -18.13 -1.76
N ALA A 26 2.96 -18.65 -1.66
CA ALA A 26 3.46 -19.29 -0.43
C ALA A 26 3.48 -18.29 0.74
N GLY A 27 4.00 -17.08 0.49
CA GLY A 27 3.99 -15.99 1.45
C GLY A 27 2.59 -15.58 1.91
N THR A 28 1.64 -15.47 0.98
CA THR A 28 0.24 -15.15 1.29
C THR A 28 -0.42 -16.22 2.14
N GLN A 29 -0.25 -17.51 1.82
CA GLN A 29 -0.80 -18.60 2.63
C GLN A 29 -0.16 -18.66 4.02
N PHE A 30 1.12 -18.34 4.12
CA PHE A 30 1.80 -18.22 5.41
C PHE A 30 1.27 -17.05 6.25
N ALA A 31 0.98 -15.90 5.62
CA ALA A 31 0.32 -14.78 6.27
C ALA A 31 -1.09 -15.16 6.76
N ASP A 32 -1.93 -15.73 5.88
CA ASP A 32 -3.30 -16.14 6.21
C ASP A 32 -3.33 -17.15 7.38
N THR A 33 -2.44 -18.14 7.37
CA THR A 33 -2.35 -19.15 8.43
C THR A 33 -1.83 -18.57 9.74
N SER A 34 -0.90 -17.61 9.68
CA SER A 34 -0.41 -16.90 10.86
C SER A 34 -1.47 -15.97 11.46
N ALA A 35 -2.31 -15.35 10.62
CA ALA A 35 -3.47 -14.57 11.05
C ALA A 35 -4.47 -15.42 11.85
N ILE A 36 -4.77 -16.63 11.35
CA ILE A 36 -5.66 -17.59 12.02
C ILE A 36 -5.08 -18.05 13.37
N ALA A 37 -3.75 -18.14 13.47
CA ALA A 37 -3.07 -18.41 14.73
C ALA A 37 -3.05 -17.21 15.70
N GLY A 38 -3.67 -16.09 15.33
CA GLY A 38 -3.80 -14.89 16.15
C GLY A 38 -2.59 -13.96 16.14
N ASN A 39 -1.61 -14.17 15.24
CA ASN A 39 -0.48 -13.25 15.14
C ASN A 39 -0.86 -11.98 14.40
N ASP A 40 -0.33 -10.86 14.86
CA ASP A 40 -0.29 -9.65 14.05
C ASP A 40 0.85 -9.74 13.03
N PHE A 41 0.68 -9.11 11.86
CA PHE A 41 1.67 -9.16 10.80
C PHE A 41 1.64 -7.96 9.86
N ALA A 42 2.79 -7.69 9.25
CA ALA A 42 2.91 -6.83 8.09
C ALA A 42 3.75 -7.52 7.01
N THR A 43 3.36 -7.31 5.75
CA THR A 43 3.94 -8.02 4.60
C THR A 43 4.49 -7.05 3.57
N PHE A 44 5.52 -7.48 2.86
CA PHE A 44 6.11 -6.77 1.75
C PHE A 44 6.34 -7.71 0.57
N PRO A 45 5.45 -7.69 -0.43
CA PRO A 45 5.68 -8.29 -1.74
C PRO A 45 6.76 -7.51 -2.50
N ASP A 46 7.89 -8.15 -2.80
CA ASP A 46 8.95 -7.57 -3.61
C ASP A 46 9.01 -8.27 -4.98
N PHE A 47 8.58 -7.54 -6.00
CA PHE A 47 8.58 -8.02 -7.38
C PHE A 47 9.85 -7.56 -8.11
N PRO A 48 10.35 -8.34 -9.08
CA PRO A 48 11.41 -7.85 -9.94
C PRO A 48 10.95 -6.60 -10.71
N ALA A 49 11.92 -5.79 -11.13
CA ALA A 49 11.64 -4.62 -11.96
C ALA A 49 11.13 -5.01 -13.36
N GLU A 50 11.57 -6.17 -13.88
CA GLU A 50 11.18 -6.67 -15.18
C GLU A 50 10.12 -7.77 -15.09
N ILE A 51 9.05 -7.64 -15.89
CA ILE A 51 7.95 -8.64 -15.96
C ILE A 51 8.45 -10.01 -16.45
N ARG A 52 9.51 -10.06 -17.26
CA ARG A 52 10.08 -11.29 -17.85
C ARG A 52 11.60 -11.35 -17.74
N ALA A 53 12.15 -10.99 -16.59
CA ALA A 53 13.57 -11.25 -16.35
C ALA A 53 13.88 -12.75 -16.49
N PRO A 54 15.05 -13.14 -17.03
CA PRO A 54 15.38 -14.53 -17.24
C PRO A 54 15.41 -15.32 -15.93
N ALA A 55 14.69 -16.45 -15.87
CA ALA A 55 14.71 -17.33 -14.70
C ALA A 55 16.14 -17.77 -14.32
N GLY A 56 16.41 -17.80 -13.02
CA GLY A 56 17.72 -18.10 -12.43
C GLY A 56 18.69 -16.92 -12.42
N THR A 57 18.25 -15.70 -12.74
CA THR A 57 19.06 -14.47 -12.63
C THR A 57 18.58 -13.61 -11.46
N ILE A 58 19.46 -12.77 -10.90
CA ILE A 58 19.13 -11.87 -9.79
C ILE A 58 17.96 -10.94 -10.16
N ALA A 59 17.94 -10.45 -11.40
CA ALA A 59 16.88 -9.57 -11.89
C ALA A 59 15.50 -10.24 -11.97
N GLY A 60 15.43 -11.57 -12.00
CA GLY A 60 14.19 -12.35 -12.04
C GLY A 60 13.67 -12.78 -10.67
N VAL A 61 14.41 -12.47 -9.60
CA VAL A 61 14.05 -12.84 -8.24
C VAL A 61 12.82 -12.06 -7.80
N SER A 62 11.83 -12.80 -7.30
CA SER A 62 10.73 -12.28 -6.53
C SER A 62 10.87 -12.73 -5.09
N ALA A 63 10.60 -11.83 -4.16
CA ALA A 63 10.60 -12.10 -2.74
C ALA A 63 9.29 -11.71 -2.07
N PHE A 64 8.99 -12.34 -0.94
CA PHE A 64 7.90 -11.99 -0.07
C PHE A 64 8.43 -11.99 1.36
N GLN A 65 8.41 -10.84 2.01
CA GLN A 65 8.79 -10.73 3.41
C GLN A 65 7.56 -10.55 4.30
N ILE A 66 7.60 -11.15 5.47
CA ILE A 66 6.59 -11.02 6.50
C ILE A 66 7.25 -10.91 7.87
N GLN A 67 6.81 -9.95 8.68
CA GLN A 67 7.08 -9.91 10.10
C GLN A 67 5.85 -10.44 10.83
N LEU A 68 6.05 -11.45 11.69
CA LEU A 68 5.05 -11.90 12.66
C LEU A 68 5.39 -11.30 14.02
N SER A 69 4.38 -10.84 14.75
CA SER A 69 4.55 -10.26 16.07
C SER A 69 3.51 -10.78 17.06
N ARG A 70 3.90 -10.87 18.34
CA ARG A 70 2.96 -11.02 19.48
C ARG A 70 2.44 -9.67 19.98
N GLY A 71 3.01 -8.57 19.50
CA GLY A 71 2.51 -7.21 19.68
C GLY A 71 2.08 -6.65 18.33
N HIS A 72 2.16 -5.34 18.16
CA HIS A 72 1.86 -4.71 16.88
C HIS A 72 3.00 -4.93 15.87
N ALA A 73 2.69 -5.26 14.62
CA ALA A 73 3.64 -5.41 13.52
C ALA A 73 3.55 -4.20 12.59
N TRP A 74 4.23 -3.10 12.95
CA TRP A 74 4.20 -1.85 12.18
C TRP A 74 4.87 -1.93 10.80
N THR A 75 5.84 -2.83 10.63
CA THR A 75 6.60 -2.98 9.38
C THR A 75 6.79 -4.44 9.04
N HIS A 76 7.19 -4.71 7.80
CA HIS A 76 7.65 -6.02 7.36
C HIS A 76 9.00 -6.45 7.99
N GLY A 77 9.61 -5.63 8.84
CA GLY A 77 10.86 -5.89 9.56
C GLY A 77 12.12 -5.54 8.78
N ASP A 78 13.19 -5.16 9.50
CA ASP A 78 14.43 -4.69 8.87
C ASP A 78 15.22 -5.80 8.18
N ALA A 79 15.36 -6.93 8.86
CA ALA A 79 16.22 -8.01 8.42
C ALA A 79 15.53 -9.35 8.68
N PRO A 80 15.41 -10.25 7.68
CA PRO A 80 14.93 -11.60 7.91
C PRO A 80 15.79 -12.34 8.93
N GLU A 81 15.15 -13.23 9.68
CA GLU A 81 15.77 -14.25 10.52
C GLU A 81 15.71 -15.63 9.86
N VAL A 82 14.79 -15.80 8.93
CA VAL A 82 14.65 -17.00 8.10
C VAL A 82 14.55 -16.59 6.65
N LEU A 83 15.46 -17.09 5.81
CA LEU A 83 15.44 -16.96 4.37
C LEU A 83 15.12 -18.32 3.74
N VAL A 84 14.03 -18.41 2.98
CA VAL A 84 13.67 -19.57 2.17
C VAL A 84 14.05 -19.26 0.72
N ALA A 85 15.12 -19.89 0.23
CA ALA A 85 15.66 -19.64 -1.11
C ALA A 85 15.45 -20.85 -2.03
N MET A 86 14.68 -20.64 -3.11
CA MET A 86 14.34 -21.70 -4.07
C MET A 86 15.48 -22.06 -5.03
N ASN A 87 16.45 -21.16 -5.22
CA ASN A 87 17.54 -21.29 -6.17
C ASN A 87 18.74 -20.37 -5.78
N PRO A 88 19.90 -20.48 -6.45
CA PRO A 88 21.08 -19.65 -6.16
C PRO A 88 20.87 -18.15 -6.35
N ALA A 89 20.08 -17.72 -7.35
CA ALA A 89 19.84 -16.29 -7.57
C ALA A 89 19.05 -15.67 -6.40
N ALA A 90 18.04 -16.38 -5.90
CA ALA A 90 17.28 -16.00 -4.74
C ALA A 90 18.14 -15.91 -3.47
N LEU A 91 19.08 -16.86 -3.29
CA LEU A 91 20.06 -16.80 -2.21
C LEU A 91 20.94 -15.55 -2.34
N ARG A 92 21.59 -15.37 -3.50
CA ARG A 92 22.52 -14.26 -3.73
C ARG A 92 21.89 -12.90 -3.54
N ALA A 93 20.65 -12.74 -3.99
CA ALA A 93 19.92 -11.48 -3.93
C ALA A 93 19.50 -11.10 -2.49
N ASN A 94 19.45 -12.05 -1.55
CA ASN A 94 18.81 -11.84 -0.25
C ASN A 94 19.65 -12.23 0.97
N VAL A 95 20.71 -13.04 0.82
CA VAL A 95 21.48 -13.55 1.96
C VAL A 95 22.14 -12.42 2.75
N SER A 96 22.56 -11.34 2.10
CA SER A 96 23.16 -10.17 2.77
C SER A 96 22.19 -9.41 3.67
N ALA A 97 20.88 -9.59 3.49
CA ALA A 97 19.85 -8.99 4.36
C ALA A 97 19.53 -9.87 5.57
N LEU A 98 19.95 -11.14 5.59
CA LEU A 98 19.68 -12.08 6.68
C LEU A 98 20.51 -11.71 7.91
N LYS A 99 19.90 -11.74 9.10
CA LYS A 99 20.64 -11.53 10.36
C LYS A 99 21.72 -12.61 10.54
N PRO A 100 22.91 -12.25 11.09
CA PRO A 100 23.90 -13.24 11.50
C PRO A 100 23.29 -14.30 12.44
N GLY A 101 23.64 -15.57 12.24
CA GLY A 101 23.03 -16.70 12.96
C GLY A 101 21.60 -17.06 12.53
N GLY A 102 21.06 -16.37 11.51
CA GLY A 102 19.77 -16.66 10.89
C GLY A 102 19.71 -18.05 10.24
N THR A 103 18.51 -18.46 9.84
CA THR A 103 18.28 -19.75 9.18
C THR A 103 18.14 -19.56 7.67
N VAL A 104 18.88 -20.34 6.89
CA VAL A 104 18.76 -20.41 5.43
C VAL A 104 18.16 -21.77 5.06
N VAL A 105 16.97 -21.79 4.46
CA VAL A 105 16.34 -23.00 3.92
C VAL A 105 16.56 -23.01 2.41
N LEU A 106 17.34 -23.98 1.93
CA LEU A 106 17.73 -24.10 0.53
C LEU A 106 17.01 -25.26 -0.14
N ASN A 107 16.39 -24.97 -1.29
CA ASN A 107 16.00 -26.02 -2.22
C ASN A 107 17.20 -26.44 -3.09
N THR A 108 17.86 -27.55 -2.74
CA THR A 108 19.13 -27.98 -3.36
C THR A 108 19.00 -28.33 -4.84
N SER A 109 17.81 -28.75 -5.30
CA SER A 109 17.57 -29.02 -6.72
C SER A 109 17.71 -27.79 -7.61
N GLY A 110 17.61 -26.59 -7.04
CA GLY A 110 17.84 -25.33 -7.74
C GLY A 110 19.32 -25.04 -8.01
N PHE A 111 20.24 -25.69 -7.29
CA PHE A 111 21.69 -25.43 -7.30
C PHE A 111 22.40 -26.29 -8.37
N THR A 112 22.03 -26.08 -9.63
CA THR A 112 22.71 -26.67 -10.80
C THR A 112 23.81 -25.73 -11.32
N ASP A 113 24.83 -26.26 -12.00
CA ASP A 113 25.92 -25.46 -12.60
C ASP A 113 25.40 -24.31 -13.46
N LYS A 114 24.32 -24.57 -14.22
CA LYS A 114 23.64 -23.58 -15.06
C LYS A 114 23.05 -22.44 -14.23
N ASN A 115 22.39 -22.75 -13.12
CA ASN A 115 21.75 -21.74 -12.27
C ASN A 115 22.78 -20.98 -11.42
N LEU A 116 23.84 -21.65 -10.97
CA LEU A 116 24.98 -21.00 -10.30
C LEU A 116 25.62 -19.97 -11.24
N THR A 117 25.89 -20.36 -12.49
CA THR A 117 26.45 -19.45 -13.51
C THR A 117 25.55 -18.26 -13.77
N LYS A 118 24.23 -18.49 -13.93
CA LYS A 118 23.25 -17.41 -14.15
C LYS A 118 23.08 -16.47 -12.96
N ALA A 119 23.17 -17.00 -11.74
CA ALA A 119 23.21 -16.22 -10.52
C ALA A 119 24.56 -15.52 -10.33
N GLY A 120 25.55 -15.81 -11.17
CA GLY A 120 26.90 -15.23 -11.20
C GLY A 120 27.85 -15.79 -10.14
N TYR A 121 27.59 -16.98 -9.60
CA TYR A 121 28.51 -17.67 -8.71
C TYR A 121 29.64 -18.34 -9.50
N ALA A 122 30.88 -18.19 -9.02
CA ALA A 122 32.03 -18.90 -9.57
C ALA A 122 32.16 -20.32 -9.03
N GLN A 123 31.71 -20.54 -7.79
CA GLN A 123 31.68 -21.83 -7.08
C GLN A 123 30.38 -21.92 -6.28
N ASP A 124 29.98 -23.14 -5.91
CA ASP A 124 28.76 -23.36 -5.15
C ASP A 124 28.85 -22.72 -3.74
N PRO A 125 27.99 -21.76 -3.38
CA PRO A 125 28.06 -21.06 -2.10
C PRO A 125 27.88 -21.99 -0.89
N ARG A 126 27.36 -23.21 -1.10
CA ARG A 126 27.23 -24.24 -0.05
C ARG A 126 28.57 -24.85 0.37
N THR A 127 29.62 -24.69 -0.44
CA THR A 127 30.94 -25.29 -0.20
C THR A 127 32.06 -24.27 -0.01
N THR A 128 31.80 -22.97 -0.23
CA THR A 128 32.80 -21.89 -0.15
C THR A 128 32.95 -21.27 1.23
N GLY A 129 32.12 -21.66 2.20
CA GLY A 129 32.06 -21.05 3.54
C GLY A 129 31.22 -19.77 3.60
N GLU A 130 30.60 -19.34 2.49
CA GLU A 130 29.75 -18.13 2.46
C GLU A 130 28.54 -18.23 3.41
N LEU A 131 28.15 -19.46 3.76
CA LEU A 131 27.02 -19.72 4.64
C LEU A 131 27.39 -20.09 6.08
N ASP A 132 28.68 -20.01 6.46
CA ASP A 132 29.18 -20.47 7.76
C ASP A 132 28.59 -19.69 8.96
N ASP A 133 28.22 -18.43 8.74
CA ASP A 133 27.59 -17.57 9.75
C ASP A 133 26.09 -17.87 9.95
N TYR A 134 25.53 -18.85 9.22
CA TYR A 134 24.09 -19.16 9.24
C TYR A 134 23.81 -20.63 9.55
N ARG A 135 22.58 -20.89 10.00
CA ARG A 135 22.05 -22.25 10.18
C ARG A 135 21.43 -22.69 8.85
N VAL A 136 22.08 -23.58 8.12
CA VAL A 136 21.62 -24.02 6.79
C VAL A 136 20.77 -25.29 6.89
N VAL A 137 19.61 -25.28 6.23
CA VAL A 137 18.74 -26.43 6.02
C VAL A 137 18.70 -26.71 4.52
N GLU A 138 19.32 -27.81 4.10
CA GLU A 138 19.32 -28.25 2.71
C GLU A 138 18.25 -29.30 2.48
N VAL A 139 17.36 -29.06 1.51
CA VAL A 139 16.29 -30.01 1.14
C VAL A 139 16.15 -30.11 -0.37
N ASP A 140 16.04 -31.33 -0.89
CA ASP A 140 15.68 -31.57 -2.30
C ASP A 140 14.16 -31.47 -2.47
N ALA A 141 13.61 -30.26 -2.38
CA ALA A 141 12.17 -30.06 -2.43
C ALA A 141 11.56 -30.55 -3.75
N ALA A 142 12.31 -30.45 -4.85
CA ALA A 142 11.89 -30.94 -6.16
C ALA A 142 11.77 -32.47 -6.19
N GLY A 143 12.84 -33.19 -5.82
CA GLY A 143 12.85 -34.65 -5.83
C GLY A 143 11.86 -35.24 -4.84
N MET A 144 11.74 -34.64 -3.65
CA MET A 144 10.78 -35.08 -2.64
C MET A 144 9.32 -34.81 -3.06
N THR A 145 9.06 -33.68 -3.74
CA THR A 145 7.75 -33.42 -4.34
C THR A 145 7.44 -34.45 -5.42
N GLU A 146 8.40 -34.77 -6.30
CA GLU A 146 8.17 -35.80 -7.33
C GLU A 146 7.89 -37.18 -6.74
N ALA A 147 8.61 -37.57 -5.70
CA ALA A 147 8.39 -38.83 -4.99
C ALA A 147 6.99 -38.88 -4.36
N ALA A 148 6.55 -37.79 -3.72
CA ALA A 148 5.21 -37.69 -3.12
C ALA A 148 4.06 -37.72 -4.15
N LEU A 149 4.37 -37.44 -5.43
CA LEU A 149 3.41 -37.39 -6.52
C LEU A 149 3.64 -38.52 -7.54
N ALA A 150 4.44 -39.54 -7.21
CA ALA A 150 4.89 -40.55 -8.18
C ALA A 150 3.72 -41.28 -8.88
N ASP A 151 2.65 -41.54 -8.14
CA ASP A 151 1.43 -42.24 -8.56
C ASP A 151 0.40 -41.36 -9.28
N LEU A 152 0.58 -40.03 -9.30
CA LEU A 152 -0.29 -39.13 -10.02
C LEU A 152 0.11 -39.02 -11.50
N GLU A 153 -0.88 -38.97 -12.39
CA GLU A 153 -0.75 -38.81 -13.85
C GLU A 153 -0.31 -37.38 -14.25
N LEU A 154 0.77 -36.89 -13.65
CA LEU A 154 1.36 -35.59 -13.93
C LEU A 154 2.73 -35.78 -14.61
N GLY A 155 2.99 -35.02 -15.66
CA GLY A 155 4.33 -34.95 -16.25
C GLY A 155 5.36 -34.33 -15.28
N HIS A 156 6.64 -34.64 -15.45
CA HIS A 156 7.73 -34.16 -14.60
C HIS A 156 7.70 -32.62 -14.39
N GLY A 157 7.58 -31.85 -15.46
CA GLY A 157 7.49 -30.37 -15.37
C GLY A 157 6.23 -29.86 -14.66
N ALA A 158 5.14 -30.63 -14.62
CA ALA A 158 3.95 -30.29 -13.85
C ALA A 158 4.16 -30.58 -12.36
N LYS A 159 4.72 -31.75 -12.02
CA LYS A 159 5.10 -32.10 -10.63
C LYS A 159 5.99 -31.03 -9.98
N GLN A 160 6.94 -30.49 -10.74
CA GLN A 160 7.83 -29.42 -10.29
C GLN A 160 7.13 -28.10 -9.90
N LYS A 161 5.92 -27.83 -10.39
CA LYS A 161 5.18 -26.60 -10.03
C LYS A 161 4.62 -26.63 -8.61
N HIS A 162 4.61 -27.80 -7.96
CA HIS A 162 4.07 -27.99 -6.61
C HIS A 162 5.13 -27.89 -5.50
N LYS A 163 6.42 -27.74 -5.87
CA LYS A 163 7.55 -27.64 -4.92
C LYS A 163 7.42 -26.46 -3.94
N ASN A 164 6.70 -25.41 -4.34
CA ASN A 164 6.42 -24.26 -3.47
C ASN A 164 5.56 -24.64 -2.26
N PHE A 165 4.59 -25.54 -2.43
CA PHE A 165 3.79 -26.06 -1.33
C PHE A 165 4.59 -26.98 -0.43
N PHE A 166 5.50 -27.78 -0.99
CA PHE A 166 6.45 -28.54 -0.18
C PHE A 166 7.26 -27.61 0.74
N MET A 167 7.86 -26.56 0.18
CA MET A 167 8.62 -25.59 0.97
C MET A 167 7.74 -24.87 2.00
N LEU A 168 6.51 -24.52 1.64
CA LEU A 168 5.54 -23.95 2.59
C LEU A 168 5.22 -24.91 3.74
N GLY A 169 5.08 -26.21 3.47
CA GLY A 169 4.82 -27.23 4.48
C GLY A 169 5.97 -27.34 5.49
N LEU A 170 7.22 -27.32 5.00
CA LEU A 170 8.39 -27.29 5.85
C LEU A 170 8.45 -26.01 6.71
N VAL A 171 8.08 -24.87 6.14
CA VAL A 171 8.00 -23.61 6.89
C VAL A 171 6.86 -23.65 7.92
N TYR A 172 5.73 -24.27 7.63
CA TYR A 172 4.69 -24.50 8.63
C TYR A 172 5.19 -25.32 9.82
N TRP A 173 5.97 -26.37 9.57
CA TRP A 173 6.62 -27.10 10.65
C TRP A 173 7.60 -26.22 11.44
N LEU A 174 8.41 -25.39 10.76
CA LEU A 174 9.39 -24.51 11.40
C LEU A 174 8.75 -23.47 12.34
N PHE A 175 7.50 -23.08 12.07
CA PHE A 175 6.75 -22.09 12.84
C PHE A 175 5.54 -22.67 13.60
N GLN A 176 5.45 -24.00 13.71
CA GLN A 176 4.33 -24.72 14.34
C GLN A 176 2.94 -24.26 13.86
N ARG A 177 2.78 -24.09 12.55
CA ARG A 177 1.51 -23.69 11.93
C ARG A 177 0.69 -24.89 11.52
N ASP A 178 -0.60 -24.87 11.86
CA ASP A 178 -1.55 -25.91 11.44
C ASP A 178 -1.89 -25.72 9.94
N PRO A 179 -1.59 -26.70 9.06
CA PRO A 179 -1.84 -26.59 7.62
C PRO A 179 -3.32 -26.66 7.23
N LYS A 180 -4.25 -26.98 8.14
CA LYS A 180 -5.68 -27.22 7.81
C LYS A 180 -6.34 -26.11 7.00
N SER A 181 -6.10 -24.85 7.35
CA SER A 181 -6.69 -23.70 6.63
C SER A 181 -6.20 -23.64 5.18
N THR A 182 -4.91 -23.84 4.98
CA THR A 182 -4.29 -23.88 3.64
C THR A 182 -4.79 -25.08 2.84
N LEU A 183 -4.95 -26.25 3.46
CA LEU A 183 -5.52 -27.44 2.82
C LEU A 183 -6.94 -27.17 2.31
N ALA A 184 -7.82 -26.61 3.16
CA ALA A 184 -9.17 -26.23 2.77
C ALA A 184 -9.19 -25.17 1.65
N TRP A 185 -8.25 -24.23 1.68
CA TRP A 185 -8.10 -23.22 0.62
C TRP A 185 -7.68 -23.85 -0.72
N ILE A 186 -6.72 -24.79 -0.71
CA ILE A 186 -6.28 -25.52 -1.91
C ILE A 186 -7.48 -26.23 -2.54
N GLU A 187 -8.26 -26.97 -1.75
CA GLU A 187 -9.47 -27.66 -2.20
C GLU A 187 -10.47 -26.68 -2.83
N LYS A 188 -10.80 -25.60 -2.13
CA LYS A 188 -11.75 -24.59 -2.63
C LYS A 188 -11.30 -23.96 -3.95
N LYS A 189 -10.00 -23.69 -4.09
CA LYS A 189 -9.46 -22.98 -5.26
C LYS A 189 -9.30 -23.89 -6.48
N PHE A 190 -8.79 -25.09 -6.30
CA PHE A 190 -8.37 -25.93 -7.42
C PHE A 190 -9.33 -27.10 -7.69
N ALA A 191 -9.98 -27.68 -6.68
CA ALA A 191 -10.69 -28.96 -6.86
C ALA A 191 -11.82 -28.91 -7.89
N LYS A 192 -12.52 -27.78 -8.04
CA LYS A 192 -13.60 -27.65 -9.03
C LYS A 192 -13.10 -27.59 -10.48
N HIS A 193 -11.91 -27.04 -10.69
CA HIS A 193 -11.36 -26.78 -12.04
C HIS A 193 -10.30 -27.80 -12.46
N ASP A 194 -9.48 -28.23 -11.51
CA ASP A 194 -8.38 -29.17 -11.71
C ASP A 194 -8.17 -30.02 -10.43
N PRO A 195 -8.91 -31.13 -10.28
CA PRO A 195 -8.81 -32.01 -9.11
C PRO A 195 -7.41 -32.60 -8.91
N LEU A 196 -6.70 -32.88 -10.01
CA LEU A 196 -5.38 -33.49 -9.96
C LEU A 196 -4.34 -32.50 -9.42
N VAL A 197 -4.42 -31.22 -9.83
CA VAL A 197 -3.60 -30.13 -9.27
C VAL A 197 -3.93 -29.89 -7.80
N SER A 198 -5.21 -29.96 -7.41
CA SER A 198 -5.63 -29.85 -6.01
C SER A 198 -4.97 -30.93 -5.14
N GLU A 199 -5.11 -32.19 -5.54
CA GLU A 199 -4.52 -33.33 -4.84
C GLU A 199 -2.99 -33.22 -4.77
N ALA A 200 -2.34 -32.84 -5.88
CA ALA A 200 -0.90 -32.68 -5.92
C ALA A 200 -0.39 -31.58 -4.97
N ASN A 201 -1.07 -30.43 -4.91
CA ASN A 201 -0.75 -29.36 -3.95
C ASN A 201 -0.89 -29.83 -2.49
N ILE A 202 -1.96 -30.56 -2.18
CA ILE A 202 -2.21 -31.12 -0.84
C ILE A 202 -1.10 -32.09 -0.44
N ARG A 203 -0.74 -33.03 -1.32
CA ARG A 203 0.32 -34.01 -1.06
C ARG A 203 1.69 -33.34 -0.90
N ALA A 204 2.02 -32.37 -1.75
CA ALA A 204 3.27 -31.62 -1.64
C ALA A 204 3.36 -30.87 -0.30
N LEU A 205 2.29 -30.18 0.11
CA LEU A 205 2.24 -29.47 1.40
C LEU A 205 2.45 -30.42 2.58
N LYS A 206 1.73 -31.54 2.61
CA LYS A 206 1.86 -32.56 3.66
C LYS A 206 3.26 -33.18 3.68
N ALA A 207 3.82 -33.50 2.52
CA ALA A 207 5.16 -34.07 2.42
C ALA A 207 6.22 -33.12 3.01
N GLY A 208 6.12 -31.82 2.74
CA GLY A 208 7.01 -30.82 3.35
C GLY A 208 6.87 -30.71 4.86
N TYR A 209 5.64 -30.74 5.37
CA TYR A 209 5.38 -30.70 6.82
C TYR A 209 5.93 -31.95 7.52
N HIS A 210 5.63 -33.14 6.99
CA HIS A 210 6.11 -34.41 7.54
C HIS A 210 7.63 -34.59 7.42
N TYR A 211 8.25 -33.99 6.40
CA TYR A 211 9.71 -33.96 6.29
C TYR A 211 10.35 -33.29 7.51
N GLY A 212 9.79 -32.17 7.97
CA GLY A 212 10.22 -31.51 9.21
C GLY A 212 9.98 -32.38 10.45
N GLU A 213 8.86 -33.09 10.54
CA GLU A 213 8.54 -33.95 11.70
C GLU A 213 9.46 -35.18 11.80
N THR A 214 9.86 -35.75 10.67
CA THR A 214 10.57 -37.02 10.61
C THR A 214 12.08 -36.88 10.50
N THR A 215 12.58 -35.70 10.10
CA THR A 215 14.01 -35.43 9.95
C THR A 215 14.53 -34.68 11.18
N GLU A 216 15.69 -35.08 11.70
CA GLU A 216 16.37 -34.33 12.77
C GLU A 216 17.07 -33.08 12.20
N LEU A 217 16.28 -32.07 11.84
CA LEU A 217 16.80 -30.79 11.36
C LEU A 217 17.45 -30.03 12.52
N SER A 218 18.71 -29.62 12.35
CA SER A 218 19.49 -28.88 13.35
C SER A 218 19.13 -27.38 13.40
N VAL A 219 17.83 -27.08 13.35
CA VAL A 219 17.30 -25.72 13.47
C VAL A 219 16.17 -25.67 14.50
N PRO A 220 16.08 -24.60 15.30
CA PRO A 220 15.00 -24.46 16.25
C PRO A 220 13.70 -24.11 15.52
N GLN A 221 12.60 -24.66 16.02
CA GLN A 221 11.28 -24.15 15.71
C GLN A 221 11.09 -22.81 16.40
N ARG A 222 10.46 -21.85 15.71
CA ARG A 222 10.23 -20.50 16.25
C ARG A 222 8.74 -20.29 16.47
N VAL A 223 8.36 -19.99 17.70
CA VAL A 223 6.96 -19.77 18.07
C VAL A 223 6.78 -18.31 18.46
N VAL A 224 5.83 -17.64 17.81
CA VAL A 224 5.37 -16.29 18.16
C VAL A 224 3.98 -16.42 18.75
N ALA A 225 3.83 -16.02 20.01
CA ALA A 225 2.53 -16.03 20.68
C ALA A 225 1.51 -15.14 19.95
N ALA A 226 0.22 -15.44 20.12
CA ALA A 226 -0.85 -14.62 19.56
C ALA A 226 -0.76 -13.17 20.09
N ALA A 227 -1.04 -12.21 19.22
CA ALA A 227 -1.14 -10.81 19.59
C ALA A 227 -2.50 -10.54 20.25
N PRO A 228 -2.58 -9.60 21.21
CA PRO A 228 -3.85 -9.15 21.73
C PRO A 228 -4.63 -8.44 20.62
N HIS A 229 -5.79 -8.98 20.26
CA HIS A 229 -6.71 -8.37 19.30
C HIS A 229 -8.02 -8.02 19.99
N GLU A 230 -8.61 -6.90 19.60
CA GLU A 230 -10.00 -6.61 19.97
C GLU A 230 -10.93 -7.66 19.38
N PRO A 231 -11.98 -8.11 20.08
CA PRO A 231 -12.94 -9.05 19.51
C PRO A 231 -13.58 -8.48 18.24
N GLY A 232 -13.55 -9.23 17.14
CA GLY A 232 -14.08 -8.76 15.86
C GLY A 232 -13.97 -9.77 14.73
N LEU A 233 -14.50 -9.40 13.56
CA LEU A 233 -14.31 -10.15 12.33
C LEU A 233 -13.06 -9.62 11.63
N TYR A 234 -12.00 -10.42 11.60
CA TYR A 234 -10.77 -10.06 10.91
C TYR A 234 -10.71 -10.70 9.54
N ARG A 235 -10.15 -9.95 8.59
CA ARG A 235 -9.70 -10.47 7.30
C ARG A 235 -8.35 -9.86 6.95
N ARG A 236 -7.56 -10.57 6.16
CA ARG A 236 -6.43 -9.92 5.48
C ARG A 236 -6.97 -8.98 4.40
N VAL A 237 -6.36 -7.80 4.27
CA VAL A 237 -6.66 -6.83 3.21
C VAL A 237 -5.35 -6.25 2.67
N SER A 238 -5.29 -5.97 1.37
CA SER A 238 -4.23 -5.11 0.80
C SER A 238 -4.73 -3.67 0.66
N GLY A 239 -3.82 -2.70 0.53
CA GLY A 239 -4.22 -1.30 0.32
C GLY A 239 -5.10 -1.11 -0.90
N ASN A 240 -4.75 -1.73 -2.04
CA ASN A 240 -5.60 -1.67 -3.25
C ASN A 240 -7.00 -2.28 -3.04
N GLU A 241 -7.11 -3.39 -2.30
CA GLU A 241 -8.40 -3.99 -1.98
C GLU A 241 -9.21 -3.08 -1.04
N ALA A 242 -8.56 -2.49 -0.03
CA ALA A 242 -9.18 -1.56 0.89
C ALA A 242 -9.66 -0.27 0.20
N ILE A 243 -8.89 0.28 -0.75
CA ILE A 243 -9.31 1.42 -1.59
C ILE A 243 -10.58 1.06 -2.37
N ALA A 244 -10.59 -0.10 -3.04
CA ALA A 244 -11.76 -0.56 -3.80
C ALA A 244 -13.00 -0.70 -2.91
N LEU A 245 -12.86 -1.35 -1.75
CA LEU A 245 -13.95 -1.51 -0.78
C LEU A 245 -14.40 -0.16 -0.20
N GLY A 246 -13.46 0.77 0.03
CA GLY A 246 -13.75 2.12 0.51
C GLY A 246 -14.54 2.94 -0.51
N MET A 247 -14.20 2.84 -1.80
CA MET A 247 -14.97 3.48 -2.88
C MET A 247 -16.40 2.96 -2.94
N LEU A 248 -16.58 1.63 -2.83
CA LEU A 248 -17.89 1.00 -2.82
C LEU A 248 -18.72 1.46 -1.62
N ALA A 249 -18.14 1.41 -0.42
CA ALA A 249 -18.80 1.85 0.81
C ALA A 249 -19.15 3.34 0.76
N ALA A 250 -18.26 4.18 0.25
CA ALA A 250 -18.50 5.61 0.08
C ALA A 250 -19.65 5.87 -0.91
N ALA A 251 -19.69 5.18 -2.04
CA ALA A 251 -20.77 5.30 -3.02
C ALA A 251 -22.13 4.90 -2.41
N GLU A 252 -22.17 3.79 -1.68
CA GLU A 252 -23.37 3.32 -0.98
C GLU A 252 -23.83 4.35 0.07
N ARG A 253 -22.90 4.89 0.87
CA ARG A 253 -23.18 5.92 1.88
C ARG A 253 -23.58 7.26 1.30
N ALA A 254 -23.18 7.54 0.06
CA ALA A 254 -23.61 8.70 -0.72
C ALA A 254 -24.94 8.48 -1.44
N GLY A 255 -25.41 7.23 -1.55
CA GLY A 255 -26.56 6.87 -2.37
C GLY A 255 -26.31 7.08 -3.88
N LEU A 256 -25.06 6.98 -4.32
CA LEU A 256 -24.64 7.24 -5.70
C LEU A 256 -24.15 5.98 -6.39
N GLU A 257 -24.33 5.91 -7.71
CA GLU A 257 -23.71 4.86 -8.54
C GLU A 257 -22.20 5.14 -8.66
N LEU A 258 -21.35 4.17 -8.29
CA LEU A 258 -19.90 4.28 -8.45
C LEU A 258 -19.52 4.04 -9.91
N VAL A 259 -18.88 5.02 -10.53
CA VAL A 259 -18.31 4.88 -11.87
C VAL A 259 -16.79 5.06 -11.79
N LEU A 260 -16.07 3.94 -11.85
CA LEU A 260 -14.62 3.93 -11.97
C LEU A 260 -14.23 3.86 -13.46
N ALA A 261 -13.61 4.93 -13.98
CA ALA A 261 -12.97 4.92 -15.29
C ALA A 261 -11.45 4.96 -15.12
N SER A 262 -10.73 3.96 -15.60
CA SER A 262 -9.28 3.83 -15.39
C SER A 262 -8.57 3.17 -16.57
N TYR A 263 -7.30 3.51 -16.75
CA TYR A 263 -6.39 2.81 -17.65
C TYR A 263 -5.49 1.88 -16.82
N PRO A 264 -5.25 0.62 -17.22
CA PRO A 264 -4.43 -0.30 -16.45
C PRO A 264 -2.98 0.19 -16.31
N ILE A 265 -2.55 0.43 -15.07
CA ILE A 265 -1.18 0.85 -14.74
C ILE A 265 -0.77 0.23 -13.40
N THR A 266 0.44 -0.35 -13.32
CA THR A 266 0.99 -0.86 -12.05
C THR A 266 1.37 0.31 -11.14
N PRO A 267 1.09 0.27 -9.83
CA PRO A 267 0.42 -0.80 -9.07
C PRO A 267 -1.10 -0.60 -8.90
N ALA A 268 -1.76 0.33 -9.60
CA ALA A 268 -3.18 0.68 -9.38
C ALA A 268 -4.21 -0.28 -10.01
N SER A 269 -3.85 -1.08 -11.02
CA SER A 269 -4.79 -1.92 -11.79
C SER A 269 -5.64 -2.87 -10.93
N ASP A 270 -5.15 -3.31 -9.77
CA ASP A 270 -5.88 -4.22 -8.89
C ASP A 270 -7.14 -3.60 -8.27
N ILE A 271 -7.22 -2.27 -8.20
CA ILE A 271 -8.44 -1.56 -7.77
C ILE A 271 -9.55 -1.80 -8.79
N LEU A 272 -9.25 -1.64 -10.09
CA LEU A 272 -10.18 -1.93 -11.19
C LEU A 272 -10.59 -3.41 -11.21
N HIS A 273 -9.63 -4.33 -11.08
CA HIS A 273 -9.91 -5.77 -11.04
C HIS A 273 -10.81 -6.15 -9.85
N THR A 274 -10.65 -5.48 -8.71
CA THR A 274 -11.45 -5.73 -7.52
C THR A 274 -12.86 -5.22 -7.72
N LEU A 275 -13.03 -3.96 -8.13
CA LEU A 275 -14.34 -3.33 -8.34
C LEU A 275 -15.15 -3.99 -9.47
N ALA A 276 -14.50 -4.54 -10.49
CA ALA A 276 -15.18 -5.26 -11.58
C ALA A 276 -15.99 -6.48 -11.09
N ARG A 277 -15.65 -7.03 -9.91
CA ARG A 277 -16.38 -8.14 -9.28
C ARG A 277 -17.65 -7.70 -8.54
N TYR A 278 -17.85 -6.39 -8.34
CA TYR A 278 -18.95 -5.82 -7.56
C TYR A 278 -20.01 -5.14 -8.44
N ASN A 279 -20.12 -5.50 -9.72
CA ASN A 279 -21.13 -4.93 -10.63
C ASN A 279 -22.59 -5.12 -10.14
N THR A 280 -22.87 -6.18 -9.39
CA THR A 280 -24.18 -6.44 -8.76
C THR A 280 -24.53 -5.44 -7.67
N TYR A 281 -23.57 -4.68 -7.17
CA TYR A 281 -23.73 -3.65 -6.15
C TYR A 281 -23.76 -2.23 -6.75
N GLY A 282 -24.12 -2.09 -8.03
CA GLY A 282 -24.23 -0.78 -8.68
C GLY A 282 -22.88 -0.15 -9.03
N VAL A 283 -21.81 -0.95 -9.12
CA VAL A 283 -20.50 -0.48 -9.59
C VAL A 283 -20.40 -0.60 -11.10
N ARG A 284 -20.03 0.50 -11.77
CA ARG A 284 -19.63 0.51 -13.18
C ARG A 284 -18.13 0.71 -13.29
N THR A 285 -17.45 -0.23 -13.92
CA THR A 285 -16.03 -0.13 -14.23
C THR A 285 -15.84 0.05 -15.73
N LEU A 286 -15.07 1.06 -16.13
CA LEU A 286 -14.69 1.33 -17.52
C LEU A 286 -13.17 1.24 -17.65
N GLN A 287 -12.70 0.27 -18.41
CA GLN A 287 -11.31 0.25 -18.87
C GLN A 287 -11.22 1.15 -20.09
N MET A 288 -10.58 2.30 -19.93
CA MET A 288 -10.44 3.28 -21.02
C MET A 288 -9.19 3.00 -21.85
N GLU A 289 -9.10 3.67 -22.99
CA GLU A 289 -8.00 3.57 -23.96
C GLU A 289 -6.70 4.24 -23.49
N ASP A 290 -6.80 5.27 -22.64
CA ASP A 290 -5.69 5.98 -22.01
C ASP A 290 -6.14 6.72 -20.73
N GLU A 291 -5.20 7.36 -20.04
CA GLU A 291 -5.46 8.10 -18.80
C GLU A 291 -6.26 9.39 -19.00
N ILE A 292 -6.22 10.01 -20.19
CA ILE A 292 -6.97 11.23 -20.53
C ILE A 292 -8.47 10.88 -20.68
N ALA A 293 -8.77 9.83 -21.44
CA ALA A 293 -10.11 9.28 -21.58
C ALA A 293 -10.66 8.79 -20.22
N ALA A 294 -9.82 8.16 -19.40
CA ALA A 294 -10.18 7.74 -18.04
C ALA A 294 -10.67 8.88 -17.15
N ILE A 295 -9.93 9.98 -17.05
CA ILE A 295 -10.39 11.12 -16.22
C ILE A 295 -11.57 11.85 -16.87
N GLY A 296 -11.61 11.97 -18.20
CA GLY A 296 -12.74 12.57 -18.91
C GLY A 296 -14.05 11.82 -18.66
N ALA A 297 -14.03 10.48 -18.72
CA ALA A 297 -15.19 9.65 -18.41
C ALA A 297 -15.62 9.77 -16.93
N ALA A 298 -14.66 9.82 -15.99
CA ALA A 298 -14.96 10.01 -14.57
C ALA A 298 -15.59 11.38 -14.28
N ILE A 299 -15.11 12.45 -14.92
CA ILE A 299 -15.72 13.79 -14.84
C ILE A 299 -17.12 13.77 -15.43
N GLY A 300 -17.33 13.10 -16.56
CA GLY A 300 -18.66 12.92 -17.17
C GLY A 300 -19.64 12.22 -16.24
N ALA A 301 -19.19 11.17 -15.54
CA ALA A 301 -19.99 10.47 -14.54
C ALA A 301 -20.37 11.38 -13.36
N ALA A 302 -19.42 12.16 -12.84
CA ALA A 302 -19.70 13.16 -11.80
C ALA A 302 -20.67 14.23 -12.28
N TYR A 303 -20.55 14.71 -13.52
CA TYR A 303 -21.53 15.65 -14.07
C TYR A 303 -22.94 15.05 -14.17
N ALA A 304 -23.04 13.77 -14.52
CA ALA A 304 -24.32 13.04 -14.64
C ALA A 304 -24.96 12.65 -13.29
N GLY A 305 -24.32 12.95 -12.16
CA GLY A 305 -24.82 12.63 -10.82
C GLY A 305 -24.29 11.33 -10.22
N GLY A 306 -23.36 10.64 -10.88
CA GLY A 306 -22.68 9.47 -10.33
C GLY A 306 -21.51 9.85 -9.44
N PHE A 307 -21.00 8.90 -8.67
CA PHE A 307 -19.73 9.06 -7.97
C PHE A 307 -18.57 8.72 -8.93
N GLY A 308 -18.05 9.75 -9.60
CA GLY A 308 -16.95 9.62 -10.54
C GLY A 308 -15.61 9.38 -9.84
N ALA A 309 -14.92 8.32 -10.25
CA ALA A 309 -13.59 7.99 -9.74
C ALA A 309 -12.63 7.55 -10.86
N THR A 310 -11.34 7.80 -10.66
CA THR A 310 -10.26 7.27 -11.53
C THR A 310 -9.07 6.86 -10.67
N THR A 311 -8.34 5.83 -11.12
CA THR A 311 -7.14 5.30 -10.45
C THR A 311 -5.95 5.35 -11.40
N THR A 312 -4.76 5.63 -10.88
CA THR A 312 -3.56 5.80 -11.69
C THR A 312 -2.27 5.72 -10.85
N SER A 313 -1.14 6.07 -11.47
CA SER A 313 0.17 6.30 -10.84
C SER A 313 0.83 7.53 -11.50
N GLY A 314 2.01 7.97 -11.03
CA GLY A 314 2.71 9.18 -11.47
C GLY A 314 2.63 9.54 -12.97
N PRO A 315 2.96 8.65 -13.93
CA PRO A 315 2.87 8.97 -15.36
C PRO A 315 1.45 9.26 -15.85
N GLY A 316 0.47 8.59 -15.26
CA GLY A 316 -0.92 8.85 -15.56
C GLY A 316 -1.44 10.12 -14.90
N MET A 317 -0.88 10.53 -13.76
CA MET A 317 -1.15 11.85 -13.17
C MET A 317 -0.70 12.98 -14.09
N ASP A 318 0.45 12.84 -14.77
CA ASP A 318 0.90 13.82 -15.76
C ASP A 318 -0.13 14.01 -16.87
N LEU A 319 -0.66 12.91 -17.42
CA LEU A 319 -1.67 12.92 -18.48
C LEU A 319 -3.02 13.47 -18.00
N LYS A 320 -3.37 13.27 -16.73
CA LYS A 320 -4.64 13.73 -16.14
C LYS A 320 -4.63 15.21 -15.75
N ALA A 321 -3.47 15.86 -15.69
CA ALA A 321 -3.32 17.20 -15.13
C ALA A 321 -4.25 18.26 -15.75
N GLU A 322 -4.42 18.25 -17.08
CA GLU A 322 -5.31 19.19 -17.78
C GLU A 322 -6.78 18.99 -17.38
N ALA A 323 -7.27 17.75 -17.47
CA ALA A 323 -8.65 17.42 -17.15
C ALA A 323 -8.94 17.53 -15.64
N LEU A 324 -7.94 17.32 -14.78
CA LEU A 324 -8.07 17.62 -13.36
C LEU A 324 -8.25 19.12 -13.11
N GLY A 325 -7.52 19.97 -13.84
CA GLY A 325 -7.74 21.41 -13.87
C GLY A 325 -9.15 21.77 -14.34
N LEU A 326 -9.66 21.07 -15.35
CA LEU A 326 -11.05 21.18 -15.77
C LEU A 326 -12.02 20.82 -14.62
N ALA A 327 -11.82 19.70 -13.91
CA ALA A 327 -12.67 19.32 -12.78
C ALA A 327 -12.71 20.39 -11.67
N VAL A 328 -11.58 21.06 -11.39
CA VAL A 328 -11.52 22.21 -10.47
C VAL A 328 -12.36 23.38 -10.99
N SER A 329 -12.26 23.70 -12.28
CA SER A 329 -13.04 24.78 -12.90
C SER A 329 -14.55 24.47 -12.95
N LEU A 330 -14.92 23.20 -13.15
CA LEU A 330 -16.31 22.73 -13.19
C LEU A 330 -16.92 22.60 -11.79
N GLU A 331 -16.06 22.47 -10.78
CA GLU A 331 -16.40 22.23 -9.38
C GLU A 331 -17.30 21.01 -9.23
N LEU A 332 -16.79 19.87 -9.69
CA LEU A 332 -17.44 18.58 -9.58
C LEU A 332 -16.75 17.68 -8.55
N PRO A 333 -17.49 16.81 -7.86
CA PRO A 333 -16.92 15.84 -6.94
C PRO A 333 -16.27 14.71 -7.74
N LEU A 334 -14.95 14.61 -7.67
CA LEU A 334 -14.17 13.60 -8.38
C LEU A 334 -13.14 12.99 -7.42
N LEU A 335 -13.06 11.67 -7.37
CA LEU A 335 -12.00 10.98 -6.64
C LEU A 335 -10.90 10.54 -7.59
N VAL A 336 -9.67 10.97 -7.34
CA VAL A 336 -8.48 10.52 -8.08
C VAL A 336 -7.57 9.78 -7.10
N VAL A 337 -7.33 8.50 -7.35
CA VAL A 337 -6.36 7.73 -6.57
C VAL A 337 -5.07 7.62 -7.37
N ASP A 338 -4.00 8.14 -6.81
CA ASP A 338 -2.65 8.00 -7.32
C ASP A 338 -1.88 7.04 -6.42
N VAL A 339 -1.58 5.86 -6.95
CA VAL A 339 -0.77 4.86 -6.26
C VAL A 339 0.68 5.04 -6.71
N GLN A 340 1.44 5.80 -5.91
CA GLN A 340 2.78 6.23 -6.25
C GLN A 340 3.74 5.06 -6.43
N ARG A 341 4.69 5.21 -7.36
CA ARG A 341 5.75 4.25 -7.68
C ARG A 341 7.02 5.00 -8.05
N GLY A 342 8.17 4.32 -8.11
CA GLY A 342 9.44 4.96 -8.45
C GLY A 342 9.40 5.69 -9.79
N GLY A 343 9.74 6.97 -9.81
CA GLY A 343 9.87 7.83 -11.00
C GLY A 343 11.33 8.10 -11.40
N PRO A 344 11.59 9.10 -12.27
CA PRO A 344 10.64 9.80 -13.15
C PRO A 344 10.30 9.00 -14.42
N SER A 345 9.34 9.49 -15.22
CA SER A 345 8.87 8.82 -16.44
C SER A 345 8.38 7.40 -16.14
N THR A 346 8.76 6.36 -16.91
CA THR A 346 8.42 4.97 -16.58
C THR A 346 8.95 4.56 -15.21
N GLY A 347 10.14 5.03 -14.85
CA GLY A 347 10.80 4.80 -13.57
C GLY A 347 10.92 3.31 -13.21
N LEU A 348 10.50 2.97 -12.00
CA LEU A 348 10.53 1.63 -11.41
C LEU A 348 9.09 1.17 -11.08
N PRO A 349 8.35 0.61 -12.05
CA PRO A 349 6.90 0.39 -11.90
C PRO A 349 6.48 -0.50 -10.72
N THR A 350 7.38 -1.36 -10.26
CA THR A 350 7.13 -2.32 -9.17
C THR A 350 7.73 -1.91 -7.84
N LYS A 351 8.34 -0.72 -7.75
CA LYS A 351 9.02 -0.22 -6.55
C LYS A 351 8.30 0.96 -5.93
N THR A 352 8.36 1.05 -4.61
CA THR A 352 7.72 2.13 -3.84
C THR A 352 8.55 3.40 -3.87
N GLU A 353 7.87 4.54 -3.98
CA GLU A 353 8.42 5.88 -3.84
C GLU A 353 7.26 6.84 -3.51
N GLN A 354 7.54 7.96 -2.86
CA GLN A 354 6.54 8.97 -2.51
C GLN A 354 6.87 10.32 -3.17
N SER A 355 7.14 10.29 -4.47
CA SER A 355 7.69 11.40 -5.25
C SER A 355 6.64 12.30 -5.90
N ASP A 356 5.36 12.08 -5.69
CA ASP A 356 4.32 12.73 -6.49
C ASP A 356 3.55 13.81 -5.69
N LEU A 357 3.94 14.07 -4.44
CA LEU A 357 3.29 15.05 -3.55
C LEU A 357 3.24 16.46 -4.15
N LEU A 358 4.35 16.99 -4.67
CA LEU A 358 4.35 18.32 -5.29
C LEU A 358 3.53 18.35 -6.59
N GLN A 359 3.52 17.25 -7.36
CA GLN A 359 2.69 17.12 -8.56
C GLN A 359 1.19 17.09 -8.18
N ALA A 360 0.82 16.35 -7.14
CA ALA A 360 -0.54 16.35 -6.61
C ALA A 360 -0.96 17.72 -6.06
N CYS A 361 -0.04 18.46 -5.42
CA CYS A 361 -0.31 19.79 -4.87
C CYS A 361 -0.29 20.92 -5.92
N TYR A 362 0.55 20.83 -6.97
CA TYR A 362 0.81 21.93 -7.91
C TYR A 362 0.87 21.57 -9.40
N GLY A 363 0.59 20.33 -9.79
CA GLY A 363 0.78 19.82 -11.16
C GLY A 363 -0.23 20.32 -12.20
N ARG A 364 -1.20 21.17 -11.85
CA ARG A 364 -2.15 21.76 -12.82
C ARG A 364 -1.71 23.18 -13.19
N HIS A 365 -2.09 23.64 -14.38
CA HIS A 365 -1.87 25.02 -14.79
C HIS A 365 -2.82 26.00 -14.09
N GLY A 366 -2.34 27.20 -13.79
CA GLY A 366 -3.11 28.24 -13.10
C GLY A 366 -3.35 27.95 -11.61
N GLU A 367 -4.14 28.82 -10.96
CA GLU A 367 -4.51 28.69 -9.54
C GLU A 367 -5.65 27.67 -9.37
N ALA A 368 -5.28 26.38 -9.35
CA ALA A 368 -6.23 25.27 -9.29
C ALA A 368 -5.94 24.32 -8.12
N PRO A 369 -6.11 24.74 -6.86
CA PRO A 369 -5.84 23.89 -5.69
C PRO A 369 -6.85 22.74 -5.59
N VAL A 370 -6.41 21.62 -5.01
CA VAL A 370 -7.24 20.43 -4.76
C VAL A 370 -6.89 19.83 -3.40
N PRO A 371 -7.85 19.26 -2.64
CA PRO A 371 -7.51 18.50 -1.46
C PRO A 371 -6.67 17.24 -1.79
N VAL A 372 -5.68 16.96 -0.95
CA VAL A 372 -4.77 15.81 -1.08
C VAL A 372 -4.67 15.10 0.27
N LEU A 373 -4.99 13.81 0.28
CA LEU A 373 -4.90 12.94 1.46
C LEU A 373 -3.97 11.76 1.17
N ALA A 374 -3.33 11.20 2.20
CA ALA A 374 -2.54 9.97 2.09
C ALA A 374 -2.91 9.00 3.22
N PRO A 375 -3.19 7.72 2.92
CA PRO A 375 -3.45 6.71 3.94
C PRO A 375 -2.15 6.26 4.61
N ASP A 376 -2.28 5.79 5.84
CA ASP A 376 -1.13 5.42 6.69
C ASP A 376 -0.81 3.91 6.72
N SER A 377 -1.78 3.07 6.36
CA SER A 377 -1.68 1.60 6.32
C SER A 377 -2.56 0.99 5.21
N PRO A 378 -2.37 -0.32 4.89
CA PRO A 378 -3.29 -1.06 4.02
C PRO A 378 -4.76 -1.01 4.47
N GLY A 379 -5.06 -1.13 5.77
CA GLY A 379 -6.42 -1.03 6.30
C GLY A 379 -6.96 0.40 6.29
N ASP A 380 -6.11 1.39 6.56
CA ASP A 380 -6.51 2.80 6.58
C ASP A 380 -6.88 3.37 5.21
N CYS A 381 -6.36 2.76 4.14
CA CYS A 381 -6.79 3.03 2.76
C CYS A 381 -8.33 3.07 2.60
N PHE A 382 -9.05 2.20 3.30
CA PHE A 382 -10.52 2.17 3.30
C PHE A 382 -11.11 3.47 3.85
N TRP A 383 -10.64 3.90 5.02
CA TRP A 383 -11.15 5.08 5.73
C TRP A 383 -10.76 6.38 5.05
N THR A 384 -9.52 6.47 4.55
CA THR A 384 -9.03 7.64 3.81
C THR A 384 -9.85 7.88 2.54
N VAL A 385 -10.25 6.83 1.82
CA VAL A 385 -11.13 6.96 0.64
C VAL A 385 -12.52 7.45 1.01
N ILE A 386 -13.10 6.96 2.12
CA ILE A 386 -14.41 7.43 2.60
C ILE A 386 -14.35 8.92 2.97
N GLU A 387 -13.29 9.34 3.67
CA GLU A 387 -13.08 10.75 3.99
C GLU A 387 -12.89 11.59 2.73
N ALA A 388 -12.09 11.14 1.78
CA ALA A 388 -11.87 11.82 0.51
C ALA A 388 -13.18 11.97 -0.29
N ALA A 389 -14.03 10.93 -0.32
CA ALA A 389 -15.34 10.98 -0.95
C ALA A 389 -16.26 12.01 -0.27
N ARG A 390 -16.29 12.04 1.06
CA ARG A 390 -17.04 13.04 1.84
C ARG A 390 -16.58 14.46 1.55
N ILE A 391 -15.27 14.69 1.46
CA ILE A 391 -14.70 15.99 1.10
C ILE A 391 -15.11 16.36 -0.33
N ALA A 392 -14.97 15.43 -1.28
CA ALA A 392 -15.29 15.67 -2.69
C ALA A 392 -16.75 16.12 -2.87
N THR A 393 -17.70 15.39 -2.27
CA THR A 393 -19.14 15.68 -2.39
C THR A 393 -19.57 16.90 -1.60
N ARG A 394 -19.06 17.11 -0.38
CA ARG A 394 -19.41 18.28 0.45
C ARG A 394 -18.91 19.60 -0.16
N PHE A 395 -17.67 19.62 -0.63
CA PHE A 395 -17.02 20.82 -1.15
C PHE A 395 -17.09 20.95 -2.68
N MET A 396 -17.70 19.98 -3.38
CA MET A 396 -17.83 19.96 -4.84
C MET A 396 -16.48 20.25 -5.52
N THR A 397 -15.49 19.42 -5.22
CA THR A 397 -14.11 19.57 -5.69
C THR A 397 -13.49 18.20 -5.99
N PRO A 398 -12.57 18.09 -6.96
CA PRO A 398 -11.75 16.89 -7.08
C PRO A 398 -10.86 16.74 -5.85
N VAL A 399 -10.66 15.49 -5.40
CA VAL A 399 -9.79 15.11 -4.27
C VAL A 399 -8.81 14.04 -4.74
N ILE A 400 -7.53 14.21 -4.39
CA ILE A 400 -6.48 13.22 -4.67
C ILE A 400 -6.22 12.39 -3.40
N VAL A 401 -6.18 11.07 -3.54
CA VAL A 401 -5.66 10.15 -2.53
C VAL A 401 -4.31 9.62 -3.02
N LEU A 402 -3.24 10.00 -2.32
CA LEU A 402 -1.86 9.58 -2.55
C LEU A 402 -1.56 8.31 -1.74
N SER A 403 -1.73 7.15 -2.37
CA SER A 403 -1.21 5.88 -1.85
C SER A 403 0.22 5.65 -2.38
N ASP A 404 0.84 4.54 -2.05
CA ASP A 404 2.16 4.15 -2.55
C ASP A 404 2.23 2.64 -2.76
N ALA A 405 3.19 2.19 -3.59
CA ALA A 405 3.32 0.78 -3.94
C ALA A 405 3.60 -0.12 -2.73
N TYR A 406 4.12 0.41 -1.62
CA TYR A 406 4.37 -0.37 -0.41
C TYR A 406 3.05 -0.74 0.28
N ILE A 407 2.20 0.23 0.60
CA ILE A 407 0.90 -0.05 1.26
C ILE A 407 -0.13 -0.64 0.30
N ALA A 408 -0.07 -0.30 -1.00
CA ALA A 408 -1.01 -0.81 -2.00
C ALA A 408 -0.89 -2.33 -2.18
N ASN A 409 0.34 -2.85 -2.18
CA ASN A 409 0.64 -4.28 -2.31
C ASN A 409 0.77 -4.99 -0.96
N GLY A 410 1.21 -4.26 0.09
CA GLY A 410 1.30 -4.76 1.45
C GLY A 410 -0.06 -5.15 2.01
N THR A 411 -0.05 -6.08 2.96
CA THR A 411 -1.24 -6.59 3.63
C THR A 411 -1.04 -6.67 5.13
N GLU A 412 -2.13 -6.50 5.87
CA GLU A 412 -2.22 -6.60 7.33
C GLU A 412 -3.54 -7.26 7.75
N PRO A 413 -3.67 -7.75 9.00
CA PRO A 413 -4.97 -8.08 9.58
C PRO A 413 -5.83 -6.82 9.69
N TRP A 414 -7.00 -6.84 9.08
CA TRP A 414 -7.95 -5.74 9.13
C TRP A 414 -9.22 -6.17 9.85
N ASN A 415 -9.54 -5.45 10.93
CA ASN A 415 -10.81 -5.58 11.62
C ASN A 415 -11.91 -4.99 10.74
N VAL A 416 -12.77 -5.86 10.19
CA VAL A 416 -13.84 -5.45 9.27
C VAL A 416 -14.79 -4.53 10.03
N PRO A 417 -14.93 -3.27 9.61
CA PRO A 417 -15.76 -2.33 10.33
C PRO A 417 -17.22 -2.73 10.23
N SER A 418 -17.93 -2.56 11.34
CA SER A 418 -19.38 -2.64 11.31
C SER A 418 -19.93 -1.50 10.47
N LEU A 419 -21.03 -1.76 9.75
CA LEU A 419 -21.59 -0.78 8.81
C LEU A 419 -21.94 0.52 9.52
N ASP A 420 -22.50 0.48 10.73
CA ASP A 420 -22.88 1.65 11.53
C ASP A 420 -21.72 2.60 11.88
N LEU A 421 -20.47 2.12 11.83
CA LEU A 421 -19.28 2.97 12.03
C LEU A 421 -18.90 3.77 10.78
N ILE A 422 -19.43 3.40 9.61
CA ILE A 422 -19.13 4.09 8.36
C ILE A 422 -19.98 5.36 8.30
N PRO A 423 -19.37 6.57 8.24
CA PRO A 423 -20.09 7.82 8.27
C PRO A 423 -20.99 7.98 7.04
N SER A 424 -22.12 8.68 7.22
CA SER A 424 -22.96 9.08 6.10
C SER A 424 -22.25 10.11 5.22
N ILE A 425 -22.54 10.08 3.92
CA ILE A 425 -22.03 11.05 2.94
C ILE A 425 -23.25 11.77 2.35
N PRO A 426 -23.72 12.87 2.97
CA PRO A 426 -24.93 13.53 2.48
C PRO A 426 -24.68 14.13 1.09
N VAL A 427 -25.49 13.72 0.12
CA VAL A 427 -25.53 14.29 -1.23
C VAL A 427 -26.91 14.91 -1.45
N GLN A 428 -26.92 16.15 -1.91
CA GLN A 428 -28.14 16.86 -2.25
C GLN A 428 -28.01 17.44 -3.66
N PHE A 429 -28.85 16.94 -4.56
CA PHE A 429 -29.00 17.54 -5.88
C PHE A 429 -29.93 18.75 -5.80
N ALA A 430 -29.64 19.78 -6.59
CA ALA A 430 -30.54 20.91 -6.75
C ALA A 430 -31.80 20.46 -7.49
N THR A 431 -32.96 20.87 -6.96
CA THR A 431 -34.28 20.57 -7.52
C THR A 431 -35.11 21.83 -7.80
N GLU A 432 -34.80 22.95 -7.14
CA GLU A 432 -35.60 24.18 -7.17
C GLU A 432 -35.20 25.09 -8.35
N PRO A 433 -36.09 25.33 -9.34
CA PRO A 433 -35.78 26.18 -10.49
C PRO A 433 -35.70 27.66 -10.16
N GLU A 434 -36.48 28.10 -9.17
CA GLU A 434 -36.60 29.52 -8.84
C GLU A 434 -35.29 30.05 -8.25
N GLY A 435 -34.68 31.02 -8.94
CA GLY A 435 -33.42 31.62 -8.52
C GLY A 435 -32.19 30.71 -8.68
N PHE A 436 -32.30 29.59 -9.40
CA PHE A 436 -31.18 28.68 -9.62
C PHE A 436 -30.00 29.39 -10.31
N GLN A 437 -28.83 29.23 -9.70
CA GLN A 437 -27.58 29.78 -10.20
C GLN A 437 -26.50 28.70 -10.07
N PRO A 438 -25.95 28.18 -11.19
CA PRO A 438 -25.08 27.01 -11.16
C PRO A 438 -23.77 27.25 -10.43
N PHE A 439 -23.33 28.50 -10.27
CA PHE A 439 -22.13 28.90 -9.51
C PHE A 439 -22.48 29.77 -8.29
N ALA A 440 -23.70 29.67 -7.77
CA ALA A 440 -24.00 30.13 -6.42
C ALA A 440 -23.21 29.30 -5.40
N ARG A 441 -22.86 29.89 -4.27
CA ARG A 441 -22.00 29.28 -3.25
C ARG A 441 -22.79 29.08 -1.96
N ASN A 442 -22.70 27.89 -1.36
CA ASN A 442 -23.18 27.66 0.00
C ASN A 442 -22.12 28.11 1.05
N ALA A 443 -22.37 27.84 2.33
CA ALA A 443 -21.47 28.21 3.42
C ALA A 443 -20.08 27.54 3.35
N ASP A 444 -20.00 26.34 2.77
CA ASP A 444 -18.74 25.62 2.53
C ASP A 444 -18.04 26.12 1.25
N GLY A 445 -18.65 27.02 0.48
CA GLY A 445 -18.16 27.48 -0.82
C GLY A 445 -18.47 26.52 -1.98
N ALA A 446 -19.24 25.45 -1.74
CA ALA A 446 -19.65 24.52 -2.77
C ALA A 446 -20.77 25.09 -3.65
N ARG A 447 -20.78 24.70 -4.92
CA ARG A 447 -21.85 25.03 -5.87
C ARG A 447 -23.02 24.03 -5.76
N PRO A 448 -24.25 24.40 -6.17
CA PRO A 448 -25.31 23.42 -6.30
C PRO A 448 -25.00 22.39 -7.38
N TRP A 449 -25.24 21.12 -7.08
CA TRP A 449 -25.12 20.01 -8.03
C TRP A 449 -26.47 19.76 -8.69
N ALA A 450 -26.68 20.27 -9.91
CA ALA A 450 -27.91 20.04 -10.67
C ALA A 450 -27.68 18.92 -11.69
N LEU A 451 -28.64 18.00 -11.82
CA LEU A 451 -28.55 16.89 -12.76
C LEU A 451 -28.92 17.35 -14.18
N PRO A 452 -28.17 16.91 -15.21
CA PRO A 452 -28.58 17.09 -16.60
C PRO A 452 -29.97 16.50 -16.86
N GLY A 453 -30.83 17.26 -17.53
CA GLY A 453 -32.20 16.85 -17.84
C GLY A 453 -33.25 17.21 -16.78
N THR A 454 -32.86 17.82 -15.65
CA THR A 454 -33.82 18.38 -14.68
C THR A 454 -34.46 19.67 -15.24
N PRO A 455 -35.79 19.71 -15.44
CA PRO A 455 -36.46 20.88 -16.01
C PRO A 455 -36.24 22.14 -15.18
N GLY A 456 -35.91 23.25 -15.83
CA GLY A 456 -35.71 24.56 -15.18
C GLY A 456 -34.35 24.73 -14.50
N LEU A 457 -33.48 23.73 -14.53
CA LEU A 457 -32.10 23.79 -14.04
C LEU A 457 -31.07 23.69 -15.18
N GLU A 458 -31.47 24.04 -16.40
CA GLU A 458 -30.59 23.99 -17.57
C GLU A 458 -29.38 24.90 -17.35
N HIS A 459 -28.18 24.33 -17.42
CA HIS A 459 -26.95 25.08 -17.19
C HIS A 459 -25.81 24.58 -18.07
N ARG A 460 -24.81 25.44 -18.27
CA ARG A 460 -23.61 25.13 -19.05
C ARG A 460 -22.37 25.32 -18.21
N ILE A 461 -21.76 24.20 -17.81
CA ILE A 461 -20.42 24.20 -17.25
C ILE A 461 -19.38 23.92 -18.34
N GLY A 462 -18.16 24.38 -18.14
CA GLY A 462 -17.05 24.25 -19.09
C GLY A 462 -15.77 24.87 -18.51
N GLY A 463 -14.63 24.68 -19.19
CA GLY A 463 -13.32 25.12 -18.70
C GLY A 463 -13.01 26.62 -18.83
N LEU A 464 -13.86 27.40 -19.53
CA LEU A 464 -13.73 28.86 -19.54
C LEU A 464 -14.16 29.44 -18.19
N GLU A 465 -13.52 30.53 -17.77
CA GLU A 465 -13.87 31.23 -16.53
C GLU A 465 -15.34 31.64 -16.52
N LYS A 466 -15.96 31.51 -15.33
CA LYS A 466 -17.39 31.65 -15.14
C LYS A 466 -17.72 32.86 -14.28
N SER A 467 -18.78 33.57 -14.65
CA SER A 467 -19.37 34.59 -13.79
C SER A 467 -19.83 33.95 -12.49
N ALA A 468 -19.49 34.58 -11.36
CA ALA A 468 -20.03 34.22 -10.06
C ALA A 468 -21.57 34.16 -10.13
N GLY A 469 -22.16 33.12 -9.55
CA GLY A 469 -23.60 32.89 -9.60
C GLY A 469 -24.06 32.25 -10.92
N SER A 470 -24.17 33.06 -11.99
CA SER A 470 -24.85 32.64 -13.23
C SER A 470 -24.16 31.52 -14.00
N GLY A 471 -22.84 31.36 -13.89
CA GLY A 471 -22.10 30.36 -14.65
C GLY A 471 -21.91 30.67 -16.14
N ASN A 472 -22.28 31.88 -16.58
CA ASN A 472 -21.99 32.36 -17.92
C ASN A 472 -20.49 32.59 -18.10
N VAL A 473 -19.98 32.52 -19.33
CA VAL A 473 -18.58 32.85 -19.60
C VAL A 473 -18.32 34.30 -19.23
N SER A 474 -17.24 34.55 -18.49
CA SER A 474 -16.82 35.90 -18.08
C SER A 474 -15.33 36.08 -18.28
N TYR A 475 -14.95 37.19 -18.91
CA TYR A 475 -13.57 37.65 -19.05
C TYR A 475 -13.29 38.88 -18.19
N ASP A 476 -14.23 39.24 -17.31
CA ASP A 476 -14.05 40.36 -16.40
C ASP A 476 -12.95 40.06 -15.37
N SER A 477 -12.01 40.99 -15.24
CA SER A 477 -10.82 40.83 -14.40
C SER A 477 -11.17 40.66 -12.92
N LEU A 478 -12.13 41.43 -12.40
CA LEU A 478 -12.54 41.35 -11.00
C LEU A 478 -13.31 40.06 -10.71
N ASN A 479 -14.12 39.59 -11.66
CA ASN A 479 -14.76 38.28 -11.57
C ASN A 479 -13.72 37.15 -11.54
N HIS A 480 -12.72 37.19 -12.42
CA HIS A 480 -11.67 36.16 -12.45
C HIS A 480 -10.90 36.10 -11.13
N GLU A 481 -10.51 37.25 -10.58
CA GLU A 481 -9.87 37.33 -9.27
C GLU A 481 -10.77 36.76 -8.17
N ARG A 482 -12.04 37.17 -8.12
CA ARG A 482 -13.02 36.70 -7.14
C ARG A 482 -13.21 35.18 -7.21
N MET A 483 -13.40 34.62 -8.41
CA MET A 483 -13.64 33.19 -8.59
C MET A 483 -12.41 32.35 -8.27
N THR A 484 -11.22 32.87 -8.60
CA THR A 484 -9.94 32.25 -8.24
C THR A 484 -9.76 32.18 -6.72
N ARG A 485 -9.96 33.30 -6.01
CA ARG A 485 -9.92 33.32 -4.54
C ARG A 485 -10.98 32.40 -3.93
N ALA A 486 -12.20 32.41 -4.46
CA ALA A 486 -13.28 31.55 -3.96
C ALA A 486 -12.97 30.05 -4.07
N ARG A 487 -12.36 29.61 -5.17
CA ARG A 487 -11.91 28.20 -5.32
C ARG A 487 -10.82 27.85 -4.31
N ALA A 488 -9.86 28.74 -4.10
CA ALA A 488 -8.79 28.55 -3.12
C ALA A 488 -9.33 28.52 -1.67
N GLU A 489 -10.19 29.47 -1.30
CA GLU A 489 -10.84 29.53 0.02
C GLU A 489 -11.65 28.28 0.30
N LYS A 490 -12.39 27.77 -0.69
CA LYS A 490 -13.15 26.52 -0.59
C LYS A 490 -12.25 25.33 -0.24
N VAL A 491 -11.10 25.21 -0.92
CA VAL A 491 -10.13 24.14 -0.62
C VAL A 491 -9.52 24.32 0.76
N GLN A 492 -9.20 25.55 1.20
CA GLN A 492 -8.67 25.79 2.54
C GLN A 492 -9.68 25.46 3.65
N ARG A 493 -10.97 25.75 3.47
CA ARG A 493 -12.04 25.40 4.42
C ARG A 493 -12.19 23.90 4.69
N VAL A 494 -11.63 23.05 3.82
CA VAL A 494 -11.58 21.61 4.08
C VAL A 494 -10.84 21.32 5.39
N ALA A 495 -9.81 22.11 5.73
CA ALA A 495 -9.06 21.96 6.97
C ALA A 495 -9.91 22.19 8.23
N ASP A 496 -11.00 22.95 8.13
CA ASP A 496 -11.92 23.20 9.25
C ASP A 496 -12.73 21.93 9.61
N THR A 497 -12.68 20.90 8.77
CA THR A 497 -13.38 19.61 9.00
C THR A 497 -12.49 18.54 9.61
N TYR A 498 -11.18 18.80 9.74
CA TYR A 498 -10.24 17.83 10.24
C TYR A 498 -10.35 17.68 11.76
N ALA A 499 -10.10 16.47 12.24
CA ALA A 499 -9.83 16.27 13.66
C ALA A 499 -8.49 16.93 14.02
N PRO A 500 -8.30 17.37 15.28
CA PRO A 500 -7.00 17.83 15.76
C PRO A 500 -5.90 16.80 15.51
N CYS A 501 -4.70 17.28 15.19
CA CYS A 501 -3.53 16.42 14.98
C CYS A 501 -3.15 15.70 16.28
N GLU A 502 -3.00 14.38 16.20
CA GLU A 502 -2.54 13.56 17.32
C GLU A 502 -1.02 13.36 17.25
N VAL A 503 -0.31 13.88 18.25
CA VAL A 503 1.12 13.64 18.43
C VAL A 503 1.32 12.43 19.32
N PHE A 504 2.14 11.50 18.85
CA PHE A 504 2.60 10.36 19.64
C PHE A 504 3.90 10.67 20.36
N GLY A 505 4.03 10.19 21.60
CA GLY A 505 5.20 10.44 22.43
C GLY A 505 5.00 11.71 23.23
N ASP A 506 6.04 12.54 23.31
CA ASP A 506 5.95 13.82 24.02
C ASP A 506 5.28 14.87 23.12
N HIS A 507 4.59 15.85 23.71
CA HIS A 507 3.82 16.89 22.97
C HIS A 507 4.61 18.19 22.72
N ASP A 508 5.80 18.30 23.31
CA ASP A 508 6.81 19.32 23.11
C ASP A 508 8.19 18.69 23.29
N GLY A 509 9.26 19.37 22.87
CA GLY A 509 10.60 18.86 23.15
C GLY A 509 11.72 19.21 22.17
N ASP A 510 12.69 18.30 22.10
CA ASP A 510 13.92 18.47 21.32
C ASP A 510 13.73 18.11 19.86
N LEU A 511 12.86 17.14 19.55
CA LEU A 511 12.66 16.63 18.20
C LEU A 511 11.21 16.22 17.94
N LEU A 512 10.63 16.74 16.87
CA LEU A 512 9.42 16.19 16.25
C LEU A 512 9.80 15.47 14.96
N VAL A 513 9.42 14.20 14.83
CA VAL A 513 9.49 13.50 13.56
C VAL A 513 8.13 13.62 12.86
N VAL A 514 8.11 14.17 11.65
CA VAL A 514 6.88 14.37 10.85
C VAL A 514 6.93 13.44 9.64
N SER A 515 5.92 12.58 9.49
CA SER A 515 5.87 11.59 8.41
C SER A 515 4.49 11.56 7.73
N TRP A 516 4.37 10.86 6.61
CA TRP A 516 3.13 10.74 5.84
C TRP A 516 3.13 9.48 4.94
N GLY A 517 1.94 9.01 4.54
CA GLY A 517 1.80 7.84 3.67
C GLY A 517 2.29 6.54 4.32
N GLY A 518 2.79 5.60 3.52
CA GLY A 518 3.28 4.30 4.00
C GLY A 518 4.51 4.31 4.92
N THR A 519 5.00 5.48 5.34
CA THR A 519 6.15 5.63 6.25
C THR A 519 5.78 5.52 7.74
N LEU A 520 4.47 5.56 8.09
CA LEU A 520 4.00 5.56 9.49
C LEU A 520 4.71 4.49 10.31
N GLY A 521 4.66 3.24 9.83
CA GLY A 521 5.12 2.09 10.59
C GLY A 521 6.61 2.15 10.93
N ALA A 522 7.45 2.45 9.93
CA ALA A 522 8.90 2.52 10.12
C ALA A 522 9.30 3.69 11.04
N VAL A 523 8.68 4.85 10.87
CA VAL A 523 8.94 6.04 11.69
C VAL A 523 8.44 5.84 13.12
N ARG A 524 7.26 5.25 13.30
CA ARG A 524 6.68 4.96 14.62
C ARG A 524 7.55 3.99 15.41
N GLU A 525 8.01 2.93 14.76
CA GLU A 525 8.88 1.94 15.38
C GLU A 525 10.25 2.55 15.74
N ALA A 526 10.85 3.38 14.87
CA ALA A 526 12.11 4.05 15.17
C ALA A 526 12.00 5.00 16.36
N VAL A 527 10.91 5.76 16.46
CA VAL A 527 10.64 6.64 17.61
C VAL A 527 10.40 5.83 18.89
N LEU A 528 9.66 4.71 18.80
CA LEU A 528 9.48 3.78 19.92
C LEU A 528 10.82 3.23 20.42
N GLN A 529 11.72 2.82 19.51
CA GLN A 529 13.04 2.29 19.86
C GLN A 529 13.94 3.37 20.48
N ALA A 530 13.96 4.59 19.91
CA ALA A 530 14.70 5.71 20.48
C ALA A 530 14.25 6.01 21.92
N ARG A 531 12.93 6.09 22.14
CA ARG A 531 12.35 6.31 23.48
C ARG A 531 12.63 5.15 24.43
N GLY A 532 12.54 3.92 23.95
CA GLY A 532 12.88 2.71 24.71
C GLY A 532 14.35 2.68 25.15
N ALA A 533 15.24 3.29 24.36
CA ALA A 533 16.66 3.48 24.69
C ALA A 533 16.92 4.70 25.61
N GLY A 534 15.88 5.41 26.03
CA GLY A 534 15.97 6.53 26.98
C GLY A 534 15.91 7.92 26.36
N ALA A 535 15.67 8.05 25.05
CA ALA A 535 15.41 9.36 24.44
C ALA A 535 14.12 9.97 25.03
N GLN A 536 14.25 11.15 25.64
CA GLN A 536 13.13 11.95 26.13
C GLN A 536 12.92 13.15 25.19
N HIS A 537 11.75 13.76 25.23
CA HIS A 537 11.40 14.95 24.45
C HIS A 537 11.38 14.72 22.94
N VAL A 538 10.86 13.55 22.53
CA VAL A 538 10.71 13.13 21.14
C VAL A 538 9.26 12.83 20.83
N GLY A 539 8.68 13.59 19.89
CA GLY A 539 7.34 13.41 19.36
C GLY A 539 7.34 12.82 17.95
N HIS A 540 6.23 12.19 17.55
CA HIS A 540 5.95 11.78 16.18
C HIS A 540 4.56 12.25 15.77
N LEU A 541 4.49 13.04 14.70
CA LEU A 541 3.24 13.41 14.04
C LEU A 541 3.17 12.75 12.65
N HIS A 542 2.08 12.05 12.36
CA HIS A 542 1.82 11.46 11.05
C HIS A 542 0.68 12.21 10.35
N LEU A 543 0.94 12.72 9.14
CA LEU A 543 0.00 13.56 8.40
C LEU A 543 -0.79 12.73 7.39
N ARG A 544 -2.10 12.67 7.59
CA ARG A 544 -3.07 12.20 6.58
C ARG A 544 -3.38 13.28 5.56
N HIS A 545 -3.60 14.52 6.03
CA HIS A 545 -4.00 15.65 5.20
C HIS A 545 -2.76 16.43 4.75
N LEU A 546 -2.54 16.47 3.44
CA LEU A 546 -1.33 17.06 2.83
C LEU A 546 -1.64 18.39 2.13
N ASN A 547 -2.86 18.55 1.63
CA ASN A 547 -3.38 19.82 1.15
C ASN A 547 -4.90 19.91 1.35
N PRO A 548 -5.44 21.00 1.94
CA PRO A 548 -4.70 21.89 2.83
C PRO A 548 -4.08 21.13 4.01
N LEU A 549 -3.02 21.68 4.59
CA LEU A 549 -2.44 21.16 5.83
C LEU A 549 -3.36 21.50 7.03
N PRO A 550 -3.36 20.69 8.11
CA PRO A 550 -4.16 20.93 9.31
C PRO A 550 -3.93 22.32 9.92
N ASN A 551 -5.00 22.88 10.50
CA ASN A 551 -4.99 24.25 11.03
C ASN A 551 -4.08 24.41 12.27
N ASP A 552 -3.98 23.37 13.10
CA ASP A 552 -3.18 23.32 14.34
C ASP A 552 -1.71 22.93 14.11
N LEU A 553 -1.35 22.47 12.90
CA LEU A 553 -0.02 21.97 12.57
C LEU A 553 1.08 23.01 12.85
N GLY A 554 0.85 24.28 12.50
CA GLY A 554 1.82 25.35 12.71
C GLY A 554 2.17 25.53 14.19
N GLU A 555 1.17 25.48 15.08
CA GLU A 555 1.37 25.57 16.51
C GLU A 555 2.18 24.37 17.03
N ILE A 556 1.80 23.15 16.63
CA ILE A 556 2.50 21.92 17.03
C ILE A 556 3.98 21.97 16.65
N LEU A 557 4.31 22.38 15.42
CA LEU A 557 5.69 22.43 14.95
C LEU A 557 6.57 23.37 15.79
N THR A 558 6.01 24.48 16.29
CA THR A 558 6.76 25.45 17.10
C THR A 558 7.08 24.98 18.51
N ARG A 559 6.43 23.91 18.99
CA ARG A 559 6.69 23.32 20.31
C ARG A 559 7.99 22.51 20.38
N TYR A 560 8.66 22.31 19.24
CA TYR A 560 9.87 21.51 19.16
C TYR A 560 11.07 22.31 18.67
N ARG A 561 12.24 22.00 19.23
CA ARG A 561 13.49 22.64 18.84
C ARG A 561 13.94 22.26 17.42
N ARG A 562 13.67 21.02 17.01
CA ARG A 562 14.03 20.47 15.69
C ARG A 562 12.85 19.70 15.12
N VAL A 563 12.73 19.73 13.79
CA VAL A 563 11.77 18.92 13.04
C VAL A 563 12.53 18.09 12.02
N LEU A 564 12.28 16.78 12.01
CA LEU A 564 12.82 15.82 11.04
C LEU A 564 11.67 15.26 10.19
N ALA A 565 11.80 15.30 8.87
CA ALA A 565 10.88 14.68 7.93
C ALA A 565 11.58 13.55 7.16
N PRO A 566 11.37 12.28 7.55
CA PRO A 566 11.79 11.13 6.76
C PRO A 566 10.87 10.97 5.55
N GLU A 567 11.42 10.97 4.34
CA GLU A 567 10.66 10.89 3.10
C GLU A 567 11.27 9.91 2.10
N LEU A 568 10.43 9.12 1.43
CA LEU A 568 10.83 8.29 0.28
C LEU A 568 10.90 9.14 -1.00
N ASN A 569 11.47 10.35 -0.87
CA ASN A 569 11.68 11.37 -1.89
C ASN A 569 12.74 12.38 -1.40
N SER A 570 13.06 13.39 -2.21
CA SER A 570 14.10 14.39 -1.92
C SER A 570 13.69 15.55 -0.98
N GLY A 571 12.61 15.42 -0.21
CA GLY A 571 12.17 16.43 0.76
C GLY A 571 10.92 17.24 0.35
N GLN A 572 9.93 16.62 -0.29
CA GLN A 572 8.74 17.32 -0.80
C GLN A 572 7.84 17.88 0.31
N LEU A 573 7.56 17.08 1.36
CA LEU A 573 6.82 17.57 2.52
C LEU A 573 7.64 18.61 3.26
N ALA A 574 8.94 18.39 3.45
CA ALA A 574 9.82 19.37 4.08
C ALA A 574 9.79 20.73 3.35
N GLN A 575 9.74 20.74 2.02
CA GLN A 575 9.57 21.95 1.22
C GLN A 575 8.23 22.65 1.50
N LEU A 576 7.12 21.91 1.56
CA LEU A 576 5.80 22.47 1.85
C LEU A 576 5.74 23.09 3.26
N LEU A 577 6.26 22.39 4.26
CA LEU A 577 6.26 22.84 5.65
C LEU A 577 7.11 24.10 5.85
N ARG A 578 8.32 24.13 5.26
CA ARG A 578 9.18 25.32 5.23
C ARG A 578 8.50 26.51 4.57
N ALA A 579 7.88 26.29 3.40
CA ALA A 579 7.22 27.35 2.66
C ALA A 579 6.02 27.95 3.41
N ARG A 580 5.26 27.13 4.15
CA ARG A 580 4.05 27.56 4.86
C ARG A 580 4.32 28.15 6.24
N TYR A 581 5.25 27.56 7.01
CA TYR A 581 5.43 27.90 8.42
C TYR A 581 6.76 28.58 8.75
N LEU A 582 7.67 28.74 7.78
CA LEU A 582 8.98 29.38 7.94
C LEU A 582 9.85 28.76 9.05
N ILE A 583 9.66 27.47 9.33
CA ILE A 583 10.48 26.68 10.23
C ILE A 583 11.52 25.90 9.44
N ASP A 584 12.65 25.55 10.06
CA ASP A 584 13.59 24.62 9.45
C ASP A 584 13.13 23.16 9.68
N VAL A 585 13.06 22.38 8.59
CA VAL A 585 12.65 20.97 8.60
C VAL A 585 13.76 20.12 8.00
N GLN A 586 14.53 19.46 8.84
CA GLN A 586 15.59 18.56 8.40
C GLN A 586 14.98 17.36 7.67
N THR A 587 15.65 16.86 6.64
CA THR A 587 15.11 15.79 5.79
C THR A 587 15.99 14.55 5.89
N TYR A 588 15.37 13.38 6.06
CA TYR A 588 16.03 12.09 5.82
C TYR A 588 15.42 11.46 4.57
N SER A 589 16.13 11.53 3.46
CA SER A 589 15.61 11.14 2.15
C SER A 589 16.12 9.78 1.69
N LYS A 590 15.23 8.94 1.16
CA LYS A 590 15.58 7.65 0.54
C LYS A 590 14.86 7.45 -0.80
N MET A 591 15.62 7.41 -1.89
CA MET A 591 15.11 7.20 -3.26
C MET A 591 15.73 5.95 -3.87
N GLN A 592 15.50 4.82 -3.21
CA GLN A 592 16.10 3.52 -3.56
C GLN A 592 15.05 2.51 -4.07
N GLY A 593 13.81 2.94 -4.27
CA GLY A 593 12.70 2.04 -4.62
C GLY A 593 12.35 1.03 -3.52
N GLN A 594 12.65 1.36 -2.26
CA GLN A 594 12.50 0.48 -1.10
C GLN A 594 11.94 1.28 0.08
N PRO A 595 11.09 0.66 0.93
CA PRO A 595 10.62 1.30 2.15
C PRO A 595 11.78 1.59 3.12
N PHE A 596 11.51 2.44 4.12
CA PHE A 596 12.49 2.66 5.19
C PHE A 596 12.71 1.40 6.02
N TYR A 597 13.95 1.22 6.44
CA TYR A 597 14.31 0.37 7.56
C TYR A 597 14.22 1.17 8.86
N VAL A 598 13.94 0.50 9.96
CA VAL A 598 13.83 1.11 11.28
C VAL A 598 15.20 1.57 11.77
N HIS A 599 16.25 0.76 11.60
CA HIS A 599 17.59 1.09 12.09
C HIS A 599 18.18 2.35 11.44
N GLU A 600 17.89 2.60 10.17
CA GLU A 600 18.38 3.80 9.48
C GLU A 600 17.67 5.07 9.96
N LEU A 601 16.37 4.97 10.26
CA LEU A 601 15.60 6.05 10.87
C LEU A 601 16.01 6.29 12.33
N LEU A 602 16.26 5.22 13.10
CA LEU A 602 16.76 5.31 14.46
C LEU A 602 18.12 6.02 14.51
N ALA A 603 19.03 5.66 13.60
CA ALA A 603 20.32 6.35 13.47
C ALA A 603 20.14 7.84 13.13
N ALA A 604 19.22 8.17 12.21
CA ALA A 604 18.90 9.55 11.87
C ALA A 604 18.32 10.34 13.06
N ILE A 605 17.42 9.72 13.84
CA ILE A 605 16.85 10.31 15.07
C ILE A 605 17.94 10.55 16.12
N ASN A 606 18.80 9.56 16.39
CA ASN A 606 19.89 9.70 17.36
C ASN A 606 20.89 10.79 16.94
N ALA A 607 21.21 10.88 15.64
CA ALA A 607 22.04 11.94 15.11
C ALA A 607 21.42 13.32 15.31
N GLN A 608 20.10 13.45 15.11
CA GLN A 608 19.39 14.70 15.42
C GLN A 608 19.39 15.01 16.91
N LEU A 609 19.36 14.03 17.79
CA LEU A 609 19.39 14.24 19.25
C LEU A 609 20.80 14.44 19.81
N GLU A 610 21.85 14.37 18.97
CA GLU A 610 23.26 14.39 19.40
C GLU A 610 23.62 13.24 20.37
N ILE A 611 22.88 12.14 20.30
CA ILE A 611 23.14 10.91 21.07
C ILE A 611 24.22 10.14 20.32
N SER A 612 25.38 9.91 20.97
CA SER A 612 26.43 9.07 20.39
C SER A 612 25.91 7.65 20.17
N PRO A 613 26.25 7.00 19.04
CA PRO A 613 25.69 5.71 18.63
C PRO A 613 25.99 4.56 19.59
#